data_AF-A0A9E5IWP0-F1
#
_entry.id   AF-A0A9E5IWP0-F1
#
_cell.length_a   1.000
_cell.length_b   1.000
_cell.length_c   1.000
_cell.angle_alpha   90.00
_cell.angle_beta   90.00
_cell.angle_gamma   90.00
#
_symmetry.space_group_name_H-M   'P 1'
#
loop_
_entity.id
_entity.type
_entity.pdbx_description
1 polymer ?
#
loop_
_entity_poly.entity_id
_entity_poly.type
_entity_poly.pdbx_seq_one_letter_code
_entity_poly.pdbx_strand_id
1 'polypeptide(L)'
;MGSITHYLGSDQWRKVFRFKAGDKVILFDGSGFDFLCEIQSYTANTQGRGEKSSESCAEVKILEVMNNVVVPVRETSLFCAVLKKDTFEWVVEKATEMGVSRIVPVLAERSEKKNLNIERLQKIIIEASEQSGRGTLPV
;
A
#
# COMPACT_ATOMS: atom_id res chain seq x y z
N MET A 1 25.31 -7.55 5.27
CA MET A 1 24.94 -8.14 3.97
C MET A 1 23.71 -7.40 3.48
N GLY A 2 23.81 -6.71 2.34
CA GLY A 2 22.70 -5.89 1.84
C GLY A 2 21.64 -6.77 1.20
N SER A 3 20.44 -6.80 1.80
CA SER A 3 19.26 -7.38 1.18
C SER A 3 18.80 -6.42 0.09
N ILE A 4 18.72 -6.91 -1.14
CA ILE A 4 18.12 -6.19 -2.27
C ILE A 4 16.64 -6.59 -2.32
N THR A 5 15.75 -5.60 -2.30
CA THR A 5 14.30 -5.82 -2.42
C THR A 5 13.81 -5.18 -3.73
N HIS A 6 12.95 -5.89 -4.45
CA HIS A 6 12.30 -5.41 -5.67
C HIS A 6 10.90 -4.87 -5.33
N TYR A 7 10.59 -3.62 -5.70
CA TYR A 7 9.29 -2.99 -5.40
C TYR A 7 8.43 -2.75 -6.65
N LEU A 8 7.22 -3.33 -6.65
CA LEU A 8 6.19 -3.15 -7.68
C LEU A 8 5.42 -1.85 -7.38
N GLY A 9 5.91 -0.75 -7.96
CA GLY A 9 5.43 0.62 -7.70
C GLY A 9 6.38 1.72 -8.18
N SER A 10 7.59 1.33 -8.61
CA SER A 10 8.66 2.25 -9.01
C SER A 10 8.36 3.15 -10.23
N ASP A 11 7.27 2.86 -10.95
CA ASP A 11 6.79 3.71 -12.04
C ASP A 11 6.38 5.10 -11.54
N GLN A 12 5.74 5.20 -10.37
CA GLN A 12 5.44 6.49 -9.75
C GLN A 12 6.73 7.22 -9.36
N TRP A 13 7.71 6.50 -8.80
CA TRP A 13 8.98 7.09 -8.39
C TRP A 13 9.71 7.71 -9.57
N ARG A 14 9.78 7.04 -10.72
CA ARG A 14 10.47 7.57 -11.89
C ARG A 14 9.64 8.59 -12.67
N LYS A 15 8.35 8.32 -12.92
CA LYS A 15 7.52 9.14 -13.82
C LYS A 15 6.93 10.36 -13.12
N VAL A 16 6.59 10.25 -11.84
CA VAL A 16 5.91 11.31 -11.06
C VAL A 16 6.90 12.02 -10.15
N PHE A 17 7.49 11.30 -9.19
CA PHE A 17 8.42 11.88 -8.21
C PHE A 17 9.80 12.19 -8.80
N ARG A 18 10.16 11.53 -9.91
CA ARG A 18 11.42 11.67 -10.64
C ARG A 18 12.66 11.34 -9.79
N PHE A 19 12.52 10.39 -8.86
CA PHE A 19 13.64 9.89 -8.06
C PHE A 19 14.66 9.17 -8.94
N LYS A 20 15.93 9.27 -8.56
CA LYS A 20 17.11 8.74 -9.24
C LYS A 20 17.83 7.73 -8.36
N ALA A 21 18.79 7.03 -8.95
CA ALA A 21 19.75 6.25 -8.17
C ALA A 21 20.49 7.18 -7.17
N GLY A 22 20.62 6.73 -5.93
CA GLY A 22 21.14 7.49 -4.79
C GLY A 22 20.07 8.20 -3.95
N ASP A 23 18.84 8.36 -4.46
CA ASP A 23 17.75 8.93 -3.66
C ASP A 23 17.30 7.94 -2.58
N LYS A 24 16.89 8.48 -1.43
CA LYS A 24 16.42 7.69 -0.28
C LYS A 24 14.90 7.69 -0.23
N VAL A 25 14.33 6.53 0.10
CA VAL A 25 12.90 6.31 0.28
C VAL A 25 12.67 5.49 1.54
N ILE A 26 11.52 5.68 2.20
CA ILE A 26 11.07 4.80 3.27
C ILE A 26 10.07 3.84 2.65
N LEU A 27 10.32 2.54 2.84
CA LEU A 27 9.42 1.47 2.44
C LEU A 27 8.83 0.81 3.67
N PHE A 28 7.69 0.17 3.50
CA PHE A 28 7.04 -0.66 4.49
C PHE A 28 6.46 -1.89 3.79
N ASP A 29 6.29 -2.98 4.53
CA ASP A 29 5.73 -4.25 4.05
C ASP A 29 4.49 -4.68 4.85
N GLY A 30 4.00 -3.80 5.75
CA GLY A 30 2.89 -4.09 6.65
C GLY A 30 3.27 -4.90 7.90
N SER A 31 4.56 -5.22 8.09
CA SER A 31 5.04 -5.98 9.26
C SER A 31 5.15 -5.16 10.55
N GLY A 32 4.92 -3.84 10.49
CA GLY A 32 5.17 -2.91 11.59
C GLY A 32 6.57 -2.30 11.60
N PHE A 33 7.38 -2.54 10.57
CA PHE A 33 8.69 -1.92 10.40
C PHE A 33 8.73 -0.97 9.20
N ASP A 34 9.52 0.09 9.35
CA ASP A 34 9.91 1.00 8.28
C ASP A 34 11.34 0.68 7.84
N PHE A 35 11.57 0.68 6.54
CA PHE A 35 12.84 0.35 5.91
C PHE A 35 13.36 1.59 5.18
N LEU A 36 14.37 2.25 5.75
CA LEU A 36 15.08 3.30 5.03
C LEU A 36 15.91 2.64 3.93
N CYS A 37 15.57 2.95 2.69
CA CYS A 37 16.15 2.34 1.51
C CYS A 37 16.83 3.41 0.64
N GLU A 38 17.90 3.03 -0.03
CA GLU A 38 18.53 3.81 -1.09
C GLU A 38 18.28 3.15 -2.44
N ILE A 39 17.79 3.91 -3.40
CA ILE A 39 17.54 3.43 -4.77
C ILE A 39 18.90 3.18 -5.44
N GLN A 40 19.16 1.94 -5.84
CA GLN A 40 20.40 1.56 -6.53
C GLN A 40 20.25 1.71 -8.04
N SER A 41 19.17 1.15 -8.60
CA SER A 41 18.96 1.12 -10.04
C SER A 41 17.47 0.99 -10.40
N TYR A 42 17.14 1.29 -11.65
CA TYR A 42 15.84 0.98 -12.24
C TYR A 42 16.04 0.04 -13.42
N THR A 43 15.27 -1.05 -13.46
CA THR A 43 15.24 -2.00 -14.58
C THR A 43 13.86 -1.99 -15.23
N ALA A 44 13.83 -2.10 -16.56
CA ALA A 44 12.58 -2.38 -17.26
C ALA A 44 12.25 -3.85 -17.07
N ASN A 45 11.08 -4.17 -16.52
CA ASN A 45 10.64 -5.56 -16.47
C ASN A 45 10.18 -5.97 -17.86
N THR A 46 11.02 -6.68 -18.62
CA THR A 46 10.63 -7.35 -19.86
C THR A 46 10.34 -8.81 -19.54
N GLN A 47 9.26 -9.07 -18.78
CA GLN A 47 8.72 -10.42 -18.68
C GLN A 47 7.59 -10.61 -19.69
N GLY A 48 7.84 -11.44 -20.70
CA GLY A 48 6.80 -12.18 -21.42
C GLY A 48 6.18 -11.50 -22.65
N ARG A 49 6.08 -12.26 -23.73
CA ARG A 49 5.53 -11.88 -25.05
C ARG A 49 4.10 -11.33 -24.96
N GLY A 50 3.89 -10.10 -25.44
CA GLY A 50 2.63 -9.72 -26.08
C GLY A 50 1.76 -8.66 -25.40
N GLU A 51 2.06 -8.19 -24.20
CA GLU A 51 1.22 -7.19 -23.52
C GLU A 51 2.03 -5.95 -23.12
N LYS A 52 1.48 -4.77 -23.45
CA LYS A 52 2.09 -3.44 -23.32
C LYS A 52 2.07 -2.94 -21.87
N SER A 53 2.64 -3.67 -20.92
CA SER A 53 2.88 -3.17 -19.56
C SER A 53 4.36 -3.30 -19.21
N SER A 54 5.16 -2.34 -19.70
CA SER A 54 6.54 -2.16 -19.24
C SER A 54 6.53 -1.62 -17.82
N GLU A 55 6.31 -2.49 -16.85
CA GLU A 55 6.44 -2.13 -15.44
C GLU A 55 7.92 -1.89 -15.11
N SER A 56 8.20 -0.74 -14.51
CA SER A 56 9.51 -0.48 -13.96
C SER A 56 9.69 -1.25 -12.66
N CYS A 57 10.84 -1.89 -12.51
CA CYS A 57 11.32 -2.39 -11.23
C CYS A 57 12.39 -1.44 -10.70
N ALA A 58 12.33 -1.09 -9.42
CA ALA A 58 13.44 -0.46 -8.72
C ALA A 58 14.16 -1.49 -7.87
N GLU A 59 15.48 -1.45 -7.94
CA GLU A 59 16.35 -2.16 -7.02
C GLU A 59 16.72 -1.20 -5.90
N VAL A 60 16.47 -1.60 -4.65
CA VAL A 60 16.80 -0.80 -3.48
C VAL A 60 17.68 -1.56 -2.51
N LYS A 61 18.51 -0.82 -1.79
CA LYS A 61 19.34 -1.33 -0.69
C LYS A 61 18.78 -0.82 0.64
N ILE A 62 18.47 -1.73 1.55
CA ILE A 62 18.08 -1.38 2.92
C ILE A 62 19.31 -0.80 3.64
N LEU A 63 19.19 0.42 4.13
CA LEU A 63 20.18 1.10 4.95
C LEU A 63 19.90 0.92 6.45
N GLU A 64 18.63 1.03 6.84
CA GLU A 64 18.20 0.97 8.23
C GLU A 64 16.81 0.34 8.34
N VAL A 65 16.56 -0.37 9.45
CA VAL A 65 15.25 -0.93 9.82
C VAL A 65 14.82 -0.30 11.13
N MET A 66 13.62 0.27 11.15
CA MET A 66 13.08 1.02 12.28
C MET A 66 11.71 0.45 12.67
N ASN A 67 11.39 0.45 13.97
CA ASN A 67 10.01 0.18 14.39
C ASN A 67 9.12 1.33 13.91
N ASN A 68 8.00 1.00 13.25
CA ASN A 68 7.01 2.01 12.91
C ASN A 68 6.23 2.39 14.17
N VAL A 69 6.22 3.68 14.51
CA VAL A 69 5.53 4.20 15.71
C VAL A 69 4.05 4.51 15.46
N VAL A 70 3.63 4.51 14.20
CA VAL A 70 2.25 4.73 13.74
C VAL A 70 1.58 3.37 13.53
N VAL A 71 1.46 2.63 14.63
CA VAL A 71 0.74 1.36 14.68
C VAL A 71 -0.43 1.48 15.67
N PRO A 72 -1.60 0.88 15.39
CA PRO A 72 -2.73 0.96 16.31
C PRO A 72 -2.37 0.37 17.68
N VAL A 73 -2.49 1.19 18.74
CA VAL A 73 -2.26 0.74 20.12
C VAL A 73 -3.31 -0.29 20.57
N ARG A 74 -4.48 -0.29 19.94
CA ARG A 74 -5.58 -1.21 20.19
C ARG A 74 -6.13 -1.74 18.88
N GLU A 75 -6.47 -3.02 18.88
CA GLU A 75 -7.17 -3.62 17.76
C GLU A 75 -8.61 -3.10 17.68
N THR A 76 -8.93 -2.39 16.59
CA THR A 76 -10.27 -1.86 16.35
C THR A 76 -10.85 -2.48 15.09
N SER A 77 -12.05 -3.07 15.18
CA SER A 77 -12.77 -3.62 14.03
C SER A 77 -13.93 -2.73 13.64
N LEU A 78 -13.96 -2.26 12.40
CA LEU A 78 -15.05 -1.49 11.83
C LEU A 78 -15.98 -2.42 11.05
N PHE A 79 -17.19 -2.62 11.54
CA PHE A 79 -18.28 -3.27 10.81
C PHE A 79 -19.07 -2.19 10.08
N CYS A 80 -19.00 -2.17 8.76
CA CYS A 80 -19.66 -1.14 7.96
C CYS A 80 -20.56 -1.77 6.90
N ALA A 81 -21.83 -1.37 6.87
CA ALA A 81 -22.74 -1.79 5.80
C ALA A 81 -22.20 -1.36 4.44
N VAL A 82 -22.30 -2.21 3.42
CA VAL A 82 -21.83 -1.86 2.07
C VAL A 82 -22.63 -0.68 1.53
N LEU A 83 -21.94 0.44 1.33
CA LEU A 83 -22.49 1.70 0.84
C LEU A 83 -22.48 1.76 -0.69
N LYS A 84 -23.37 2.58 -1.26
CA LYS A 84 -23.44 2.80 -2.70
C LYS A 84 -22.28 3.64 -3.22
N LYS A 85 -21.97 3.46 -4.51
CA LYS A 85 -20.92 4.19 -5.26
C LYS A 85 -19.55 4.07 -4.57
N ASP A 86 -18.73 5.10 -4.67
CA ASP A 86 -17.37 5.17 -4.13
C ASP A 86 -17.36 5.54 -2.63
N THR A 87 -18.53 5.66 -2.00
CA THR A 87 -18.64 6.00 -0.57
C THR A 87 -17.99 4.94 0.31
N PHE A 88 -18.10 3.66 -0.06
CA PHE A 88 -17.47 2.58 0.71
C PHE A 88 -15.94 2.63 0.59
N GLU A 89 -15.44 3.00 -0.60
CA GLU A 89 -14.01 3.20 -0.84
C GLU A 89 -13.46 4.33 0.03
N TRP A 90 -14.19 5.45 0.13
CA TRP A 90 -13.87 6.55 1.04
C TRP A 90 -13.87 6.13 2.51
N VAL A 91 -14.83 5.29 2.94
CA VAL A 91 -14.82 4.74 4.30
C VAL A 91 -13.57 3.90 4.54
N VAL A 92 -13.17 3.08 3.58
CA VAL A 92 -11.97 2.24 3.69
C VAL A 92 -10.70 3.10 3.83
N GLU A 93 -10.56 4.13 3.00
CA GLU A 93 -9.46 5.11 3.09
C GLU A 93 -9.41 5.75 4.49
N LYS A 94 -10.51 6.33 4.95
CA LYS A 94 -10.54 7.07 6.22
C LYS A 94 -10.45 6.17 7.46
N ALA A 95 -11.01 4.97 7.40
CA ALA A 95 -10.81 3.97 8.45
C ALA A 95 -9.34 3.57 8.57
N THR A 96 -8.65 3.40 7.43
CA THR A 96 -7.22 3.07 7.37
C THR A 96 -6.37 4.17 8.01
N GLU A 97 -6.58 5.43 7.60
CA GLU A 97 -5.91 6.62 8.15
C GLU A 97 -6.15 6.78 9.67
N MET A 98 -7.33 6.37 10.15
CA MET A 98 -7.71 6.48 11.56
C MET A 98 -7.22 5.33 12.45
N GLY A 99 -6.44 4.39 11.91
CA GLY A 99 -5.86 3.30 12.71
C GLY A 99 -6.79 2.11 12.92
N VAL A 100 -7.85 1.94 12.12
CA VAL A 100 -8.71 0.75 12.18
C VAL A 100 -7.90 -0.49 11.80
N SER A 101 -7.94 -1.55 12.61
CA SER A 101 -7.16 -2.78 12.40
C SER A 101 -7.85 -3.78 11.48
N ARG A 102 -9.18 -3.78 11.46
CA ARG A 102 -9.97 -4.68 10.62
C ARG A 102 -11.19 -3.95 10.05
N ILE A 103 -11.44 -4.10 8.75
CA ILE A 103 -12.63 -3.53 8.11
C ILE A 103 -13.48 -4.68 7.60
N VAL A 104 -14.67 -4.85 8.19
CA VAL A 104 -15.61 -5.92 7.85
C VAL A 104 -16.79 -5.31 7.08
N PRO A 105 -16.86 -5.51 5.75
CA PRO A 105 -18.03 -5.14 4.99
C PRO A 105 -19.23 -6.01 5.38
N VAL A 106 -20.35 -5.37 5.70
CA VAL A 106 -21.59 -6.05 6.09
C VAL A 106 -22.61 -5.90 4.97
N LEU A 107 -23.12 -7.04 4.47
CA LEU A 107 -24.27 -7.05 3.57
C LEU A 107 -25.54 -6.96 4.42
N ALA A 108 -26.07 -5.74 4.56
CA ALA A 108 -27.29 -5.48 5.31
C ALA A 108 -28.53 -5.67 4.41
N GLU A 109 -29.71 -5.81 5.03
CA GLU A 109 -31.00 -6.00 4.32
C GLU A 109 -31.26 -4.93 3.24
N ARG A 110 -30.83 -3.68 3.51
CA ARG A 110 -31.01 -2.53 2.61
C ARG A 110 -29.78 -2.20 1.76
N SER A 111 -28.76 -3.05 1.74
CA SER A 111 -27.57 -2.83 0.90
C SER A 111 -27.89 -3.05 -0.59
N GLU A 112 -27.81 -1.98 -1.38
CA GLU A 112 -28.05 -2.04 -2.83
C GLU A 112 -26.92 -2.75 -3.58
N LYS A 113 -25.67 -2.51 -3.20
CA LYS A 113 -24.48 -3.11 -3.81
C LYS A 113 -24.07 -4.34 -3.02
N LYS A 114 -24.05 -5.50 -3.68
CA LYS A 114 -23.71 -6.79 -3.05
C LYS A 114 -22.28 -7.26 -3.32
N ASN A 115 -21.63 -6.72 -4.36
CA ASN A 115 -20.28 -7.10 -4.75
C ASN A 115 -19.31 -5.95 -4.49
N LEU A 116 -18.19 -6.28 -3.85
CA LEU A 116 -17.06 -5.38 -3.64
C LEU A 116 -15.91 -5.80 -4.54
N ASN A 117 -15.21 -4.81 -5.11
CA ASN A 117 -13.95 -5.07 -5.80
C ASN A 117 -12.83 -5.10 -4.75
N ILE A 118 -12.53 -6.29 -4.24
CA ILE A 118 -11.55 -6.48 -3.16
C ILE A 118 -10.15 -6.00 -3.59
N GLU A 119 -9.74 -6.24 -4.83
CA GLU A 119 -8.45 -5.79 -5.34
C GLU A 119 -8.33 -4.26 -5.32
N ARG A 120 -9.41 -3.55 -5.67
CA ARG A 120 -9.45 -2.09 -5.59
C ARG A 120 -9.39 -1.60 -4.15
N LEU A 121 -10.12 -2.24 -3.23
CA LEU A 121 -10.07 -1.88 -1.80
C LEU A 121 -8.69 -2.11 -1.20
N GLN A 122 -8.00 -3.19 -1.58
CA GLN A 122 -6.63 -3.46 -1.14
C GLN A 122 -5.67 -2.36 -1.61
N LYS A 123 -5.79 -1.89 -2.86
CA LYS A 123 -4.99 -0.75 -3.36
C LYS A 123 -5.22 0.51 -2.54
N ILE A 124 -6.48 0.83 -2.23
CA ILE A 124 -6.84 1.99 -1.40
C ILE A 124 -6.26 1.85 0.01
N ILE A 125 -6.30 0.65 0.60
CA ILE A 125 -5.71 0.38 1.92
C ILE A 125 -4.20 0.63 1.89
N ILE A 126 -3.49 0.15 0.86
CA ILE A 126 -2.05 0.36 0.70
C ILE A 126 -1.74 1.86 0.56
N GLU A 127 -2.41 2.54 -0.36
CA GLU A 127 -2.21 3.98 -0.60
C GLU A 127 -2.51 4.82 0.65
N ALA A 128 -3.62 4.53 1.36
CA ALA A 128 -3.96 5.22 2.59
C ALA A 128 -2.95 4.92 3.72
N SER A 129 -2.41 3.70 3.79
CA SER A 129 -1.36 3.36 4.75
C SER A 129 -0.05 4.08 4.45
N GLU A 130 0.34 4.19 3.17
CA GLU A 130 1.47 4.98 2.70
C GLU A 130 1.33 6.46 3.08
N GLN A 131 0.17 7.06 2.80
CA GLN A 131 -0.08 8.48 3.08
C GLN A 131 -0.17 8.79 4.57
N SER A 132 -0.69 7.86 5.38
CA SER A 132 -0.78 8.03 6.85
C SER A 132 0.50 7.63 7.58
N GLY A 133 1.48 7.03 6.89
CA GLY A 133 2.73 6.53 7.49
C GLY A 133 2.52 5.31 8.38
N ARG A 134 1.40 4.60 8.24
CA ARG A 134 1.03 3.47 9.11
C ARG A 134 1.80 2.21 8.72
N GLY A 135 2.49 1.59 9.69
CA GLY A 135 3.32 0.41 9.45
C GLY A 135 2.58 -0.92 9.30
N THR A 136 1.24 -0.92 9.42
CA THR A 136 0.40 -2.13 9.34
C THR A 136 -0.80 -1.89 8.43
N LEU A 137 -1.19 -2.93 7.70
CA LEU A 137 -2.38 -2.87 6.84
C LEU A 137 -3.62 -3.40 7.61
N PRO A 138 -4.76 -2.70 7.57
CA PRO A 138 -6.05 -3.27 7.94
C PRO A 138 -6.35 -4.57 7.17
N VAL A 139 -6.95 -5.54 7.86
CA VAL A 139 -7.36 -6.87 7.31
C VAL A 139 -8.87 -7.08 7.25
#